data_AF-A0A935YRU2-F1
#
_entry.id   AF-A0A935YRU2-F1
#
_cell.length_a   1.000
_cell.length_b   1.000
_cell.length_c   1.000
_cell.angle_alpha   90.00
_cell.angle_beta   90.00
_cell.angle_gamma   90.00
#
_symmetry.space_group_name_H-M   'P 1'
#
loop_
_entity.id
_entity.type
_entity.pdbx_description
1 polymer ?
#
loop_
_entity_poly.entity_id
_entity_poly.type
_entity_poly.pdbx_seq_one_letter_code
_entity_poly.pdbx_strand_id
1 'polypeptide(L)'
;MSDVTCAICATGTPDPVVCTGCATKVRRDLDTVGRLRAQLDPTPGRAGRAGRVSGKPGSKPPANLTIISMADIRSHFRLTDDGEADPDNVTNVDADLLTEARWVIEERRLNPPMRDVFDSLRILNIHLDWITKHPRIDEFAAVITGCAHALRTVLHDWPETSVGRCTAAHAERDACGGPLRLAYDGQLPEDPDAAVAPTHIVCSWCADVWPIDVSTLLGLLRVAKPKAFPISRAWACQVTGLEPGTLDVWCHRGHVTVYADKQVNLIDVVSRLADTPTADA
;
A
#
# COMPACT_ATOMS: atom_id res chain seq x y z
N MET A 1 -28.33 -16.74 8.05
CA MET A 1 -28.08 -16.22 6.70
C MET A 1 -29.44 -16.00 6.06
N SER A 2 -29.87 -14.75 5.93
CA SER A 2 -31.17 -14.44 5.32
C SER A 2 -31.03 -14.50 3.81
N ASP A 3 -31.78 -15.39 3.16
CA ASP A 3 -31.95 -15.42 1.71
C ASP A 3 -32.63 -14.12 1.27
N VAL A 4 -31.83 -13.14 0.87
CA VAL A 4 -32.33 -11.89 0.32
C VAL A 4 -32.82 -12.19 -1.09
N THR A 5 -34.13 -12.15 -1.30
CA THR A 5 -34.73 -12.19 -2.65
C THR A 5 -34.75 -10.79 -3.25
N CYS A 6 -34.69 -10.70 -4.58
CA CYS A 6 -34.75 -9.45 -5.31
C CYS A 6 -36.03 -8.67 -4.97
N ALA A 7 -35.89 -7.45 -4.46
CA ALA A 7 -37.01 -6.64 -3.99
C ALA A 7 -38.02 -6.24 -5.09
N ILE A 8 -37.64 -6.37 -6.37
CA ILE A 8 -38.48 -5.98 -7.50
C ILE A 8 -39.28 -7.16 -8.05
N CYS A 9 -38.65 -8.33 -8.18
CA CYS A 9 -39.28 -9.49 -8.83
C CYS A 9 -39.58 -10.65 -7.87
N ALA A 10 -39.07 -10.63 -6.63
CA ALA A 10 -39.24 -11.65 -5.59
C ALA A 10 -38.89 -13.10 -6.00
N THR A 11 -38.24 -13.29 -7.15
CA THR A 11 -38.00 -14.59 -7.78
C THR A 11 -36.53 -14.90 -8.05
N GLY A 12 -35.64 -13.91 -7.95
CA GLY A 12 -34.19 -14.10 -8.12
C GLY A 12 -33.43 -13.73 -6.85
N THR A 13 -32.33 -14.43 -6.57
CA THR A 13 -31.30 -13.92 -5.66
C THR A 13 -30.63 -12.72 -6.35
N PRO A 14 -30.50 -11.56 -5.68
CA PRO A 14 -29.78 -10.44 -6.25
C PRO A 14 -28.34 -10.87 -6.51
N ASP A 15 -27.82 -10.54 -7.70
CA ASP A 15 -26.39 -10.67 -7.99
C ASP A 15 -25.59 -10.04 -6.85
N PRO A 16 -24.40 -10.57 -6.48
CA PRO A 16 -23.59 -9.99 -5.43
C PRO A 16 -23.33 -8.51 -5.75
N VAL A 17 -23.98 -7.64 -4.98
CA VAL A 17 -23.83 -6.19 -5.13
C VAL A 17 -22.63 -5.77 -4.32
N VAL A 18 -21.47 -5.66 -4.97
CA VAL A 18 -20.34 -4.96 -4.37
C VAL A 18 -20.70 -3.49 -4.20
N CYS A 19 -20.50 -2.95 -3.00
CA CYS A 19 -20.80 -1.55 -2.76
C CYS A 19 -19.97 -0.64 -3.68
N THR A 20 -20.51 0.54 -4.03
CA THR A 20 -19.84 1.51 -4.91
C THR A 20 -18.43 1.88 -4.42
N GLY A 21 -18.22 1.91 -3.10
CA GLY A 21 -16.91 2.14 -2.49
C GLY A 21 -15.90 1.02 -2.79
N CYS A 22 -16.30 -0.25 -2.67
CA CYS A 22 -15.44 -1.39 -2.97
C CYS A 22 -15.14 -1.50 -4.47
N ALA A 23 -16.13 -1.27 -5.34
CA ALA A 23 -15.90 -1.23 -6.79
C ALA A 23 -14.93 -0.11 -7.18
N THR A 24 -15.05 1.07 -6.55
CA THR A 24 -14.11 2.19 -6.73
C THR A 24 -12.72 1.84 -6.24
N LYS A 25 -12.59 1.10 -5.14
CA LYS A 25 -11.30 0.62 -4.62
C LYS A 25 -10.62 -0.31 -5.63
N VAL A 26 -11.33 -1.34 -6.12
CA VAL A 26 -10.77 -2.30 -7.10
C VAL A 26 -10.32 -1.58 -8.37
N ARG A 27 -11.13 -0.63 -8.88
CA ARG A 27 -10.75 0.21 -10.03
C ARG A 27 -9.45 0.99 -9.76
N ARG A 28 -9.35 1.65 -8.61
CA ARG A 28 -8.16 2.40 -8.21
C ARG A 28 -6.92 1.51 -8.11
N ASP A 29 -7.05 0.32 -7.54
CA ASP A 29 -5.92 -0.60 -7.43
C ASP A 29 -5.51 -1.13 -8.81
N LEU A 30 -6.45 -1.43 -9.71
CA LEU A 30 -6.16 -1.82 -11.09
C LEU A 30 -5.46 -0.69 -11.89
N ASP A 31 -5.92 0.55 -11.74
CA ASP A 31 -5.27 1.74 -12.30
C ASP A 31 -3.85 1.92 -11.74
N THR A 32 -3.68 1.66 -10.43
CA THR A 32 -2.37 1.73 -9.79
C THR A 32 -1.42 0.69 -10.37
N VAL A 33 -1.89 -0.55 -10.53
CA VAL A 33 -1.10 -1.62 -11.15
C VAL A 33 -0.66 -1.21 -12.55
N GLY A 34 -1.58 -0.70 -13.38
CA GLY A 34 -1.23 -0.24 -14.74
C GLY A 34 -0.18 0.87 -14.75
N ARG A 35 -0.34 1.89 -13.90
CA ARG A 35 0.60 3.02 -13.79
C ARG A 35 1.99 2.58 -13.30
N LEU A 36 2.04 1.72 -12.29
CA LEU A 36 3.29 1.32 -11.64
C LEU A 36 4.02 0.23 -12.40
N ARG A 37 3.29 -0.71 -12.99
CA ARG A 37 3.89 -1.76 -13.80
C ARG A 37 4.67 -1.19 -14.99
N ALA A 38 4.21 -0.08 -15.56
CA ALA A 38 4.92 0.64 -16.63
C ALA A 38 6.27 1.23 -16.19
N GLN A 39 6.49 1.42 -14.89
CA GLN A 39 7.73 1.94 -14.31
C GLN A 39 8.71 0.81 -13.91
N LEU A 40 8.25 -0.43 -13.95
CA LEU A 40 9.03 -1.60 -13.58
C LEU A 40 9.96 -1.98 -14.75
N ASP A 41 11.24 -1.61 -14.63
CA ASP A 41 12.30 -1.90 -15.61
C ASP A 41 13.26 -2.93 -15.02
N PRO A 42 13.34 -4.16 -15.56
CA PRO A 42 14.25 -5.20 -15.05
C PRO A 42 15.71 -4.99 -15.47
N THR A 43 16.02 -3.95 -16.25
CA THR A 43 17.38 -3.66 -16.72
C THR A 43 18.31 -3.32 -15.54
N PRO A 44 19.55 -3.88 -15.48
CA PRO A 44 20.53 -3.52 -14.47
C PRO A 44 20.68 -2.01 -14.27
N GLY A 45 20.51 -1.54 -13.04
CA GLY A 45 20.62 -0.12 -12.68
C GLY A 45 19.39 0.73 -13.01
N ARG A 46 18.27 0.13 -13.40
CA ARG A 46 16.99 0.80 -13.58
C ARG A 46 15.94 0.15 -12.66
N ALA A 47 15.16 0.99 -11.99
CA ALA A 47 14.10 0.67 -11.04
C ALA A 47 14.49 -0.17 -9.79
N GLY A 48 13.89 0.19 -8.65
CA GLY A 48 14.06 -0.47 -7.36
C GLY A 48 15.42 -0.25 -6.67
N ARG A 49 15.40 -0.06 -5.36
CA ARG A 49 16.61 -0.02 -4.51
C ARG A 49 16.69 -1.28 -3.64
N ALA A 50 16.69 -2.45 -4.26
CA ALA A 50 17.06 -3.65 -3.50
C ALA A 50 18.56 -3.58 -3.21
N GLY A 51 18.92 -3.42 -1.93
CA GLY A 51 20.30 -3.40 -1.51
C GLY A 51 20.96 -4.75 -1.82
N ARG A 52 22.00 -4.75 -2.66
CA ARG A 52 23.34 -5.32 -2.35
C ARG A 52 24.27 -5.35 -3.56
N VAL A 53 25.55 -5.26 -3.21
CA VAL A 53 26.79 -5.24 -4.00
C VAL A 53 27.12 -3.88 -4.62
N SER A 54 27.98 -3.12 -3.92
CA SER A 54 28.71 -2.00 -4.52
C SER A 54 29.57 -2.56 -5.65
N GLY A 55 29.13 -2.37 -6.88
CA GLY A 55 29.98 -2.64 -8.03
C GLY A 55 31.25 -1.79 -7.97
N LYS A 56 32.29 -2.21 -8.71
CA LYS A 56 33.51 -1.40 -8.89
C LYS A 56 33.13 0.02 -9.38
N PRO A 57 33.88 1.07 -9.03
CA PRO A 57 33.65 2.41 -9.55
C PRO A 57 33.49 2.39 -11.07
N GLY A 58 32.36 2.86 -11.59
CA GLY A 58 32.02 2.86 -13.03
C GLY A 58 31.19 1.68 -13.53
N SER A 59 30.86 0.69 -12.70
CA SER A 59 29.91 -0.38 -13.07
C SER A 59 28.46 0.05 -12.82
N LYS A 60 27.55 -0.35 -13.72
CA LYS A 60 26.10 -0.13 -13.52
C LYS A 60 25.65 -0.91 -12.28
N PRO A 61 24.67 -0.39 -11.51
CA PRO A 61 24.10 -1.14 -10.41
C PRO A 61 23.56 -2.49 -10.91
N PRO A 62 23.62 -3.55 -10.08
CA PRO A 62 23.09 -4.86 -10.47
C PRO A 62 21.58 -4.80 -10.77
N ALA A 63 21.08 -5.79 -11.50
CA ALA A 63 19.63 -5.93 -11.69
C ALA A 63 18.96 -6.31 -10.38
N ASN A 64 17.80 -5.71 -10.13
CA ASN A 64 17.01 -6.00 -8.95
C ASN A 64 16.28 -7.35 -9.14
N LEU A 65 16.71 -8.37 -8.42
CA LEU A 65 16.14 -9.72 -8.53
C LEU A 65 14.66 -9.76 -8.14
N THR A 66 14.22 -8.94 -7.18
CA THR A 66 12.81 -8.79 -6.82
C THR A 66 11.99 -8.31 -8.02
N ILE A 67 12.48 -7.32 -8.76
CA ILE A 67 11.82 -6.79 -9.97
C ILE A 67 11.75 -7.86 -11.07
N ILE A 68 12.84 -8.61 -11.25
CA ILE A 68 12.87 -9.71 -12.22
C ILE A 68 11.82 -10.76 -11.85
N SER A 69 11.76 -11.16 -10.58
CA SER A 69 10.78 -12.14 -10.09
C SER A 69 9.33 -11.67 -10.24
N MET A 70 9.05 -10.37 -10.07
CA MET A 70 7.71 -9.80 -10.27
C MET A 70 7.24 -9.79 -11.73
N ALA A 71 8.18 -9.69 -12.68
CA ALA A 71 7.90 -9.54 -14.11
C ALA A 71 8.07 -10.83 -14.93
N ASP A 72 8.78 -11.83 -14.39
CA ASP A 72 8.94 -13.11 -15.07
C ASP A 72 7.76 -14.04 -14.72
N ILE A 73 6.88 -14.27 -15.69
CA ILE A 73 5.71 -15.17 -15.58
C ILE A 73 6.05 -16.62 -15.16
N ARG A 74 7.31 -17.02 -15.23
CA ARG A 74 7.79 -18.34 -14.81
C ARG A 74 8.16 -18.41 -13.33
N SER A 75 8.25 -17.26 -12.67
CA SER A 75 8.48 -17.19 -11.22
C SER A 75 7.29 -17.78 -10.50
N HIS A 76 7.54 -18.73 -9.62
CA HIS A 76 6.51 -19.46 -8.90
C HIS A 76 6.62 -19.20 -7.41
N PHE A 77 5.47 -19.21 -6.75
CA PHE A 77 5.39 -19.20 -5.30
C PHE A 77 5.97 -20.50 -4.76
N ARG A 78 6.91 -20.41 -3.82
CA ARG A 78 7.59 -21.56 -3.22
C ARG A 78 7.10 -21.80 -1.81
N LEU A 79 6.96 -23.07 -1.46
CA LEU A 79 6.72 -23.50 -0.08
C LEU A 79 8.02 -24.06 0.47
N THR A 80 8.28 -23.81 1.75
CA THR A 80 9.34 -24.50 2.49
C THR A 80 8.97 -25.96 2.71
N ASP A 81 9.92 -26.78 3.17
CA ASP A 81 9.68 -28.19 3.48
C ASP A 81 8.60 -28.38 4.57
N ASP A 82 8.37 -27.36 5.40
CA ASP A 82 7.34 -27.33 6.44
C ASP A 82 5.95 -26.90 5.91
N GLY A 83 5.84 -26.62 4.60
CA GLY A 83 4.61 -26.16 3.96
C GLY A 83 4.29 -24.67 4.16
N GLU A 84 5.21 -23.91 4.76
CA GLU A 84 5.09 -22.46 4.96
C GLU A 84 5.55 -21.70 3.71
N ALA A 85 5.12 -20.45 3.55
CA ALA A 85 5.60 -19.61 2.46
C ALA A 85 7.10 -19.33 2.59
N ASP A 86 7.87 -19.55 1.52
CA ASP A 86 9.27 -19.13 1.45
C ASP A 86 9.37 -17.61 1.71
N PRO A 87 10.20 -17.15 2.67
CA PRO A 87 10.33 -15.73 3.01
C PRO A 87 10.85 -14.87 1.85
N ASP A 88 11.54 -15.48 0.87
CA ASP A 88 12.02 -14.81 -0.34
C ASP A 88 10.95 -14.78 -1.45
N ASN A 89 9.72 -15.22 -1.18
CA ASN A 89 8.64 -15.13 -2.15
C ASN A 89 8.28 -13.66 -2.44
N VAL A 90 8.08 -13.38 -3.72
CA VAL A 90 7.64 -12.08 -4.21
C VAL A 90 6.38 -12.29 -5.03
N THR A 91 5.40 -11.39 -4.91
CA THR A 91 4.20 -11.40 -5.74
C THR A 91 4.56 -11.32 -7.22
N ASN A 92 4.15 -12.30 -8.01
CA ASN A 92 4.39 -12.32 -9.46
C ASN A 92 3.27 -11.58 -10.19
N VAL A 93 3.43 -10.26 -10.31
CA VAL A 93 2.43 -9.36 -10.88
C VAL A 93 2.02 -9.79 -12.29
N ASP A 94 2.97 -10.18 -13.13
CA ASP A 94 2.67 -10.52 -14.53
C ASP A 94 1.91 -11.85 -14.63
N ALA A 95 2.30 -12.85 -13.83
CA ALA A 95 1.59 -14.13 -13.79
C ALA A 95 0.17 -14.00 -13.21
N ASP A 96 0.01 -13.20 -12.15
CA ASP A 96 -1.28 -12.96 -11.51
C ASP A 96 -2.26 -12.26 -12.46
N LEU A 97 -1.81 -11.19 -13.12
CA LEU A 97 -2.63 -10.46 -14.11
C LEU A 97 -3.00 -11.31 -15.31
N LEU A 98 -2.06 -12.14 -15.80
CA LEU A 98 -2.31 -13.06 -16.90
C LEU A 98 -3.35 -14.13 -16.52
N THR A 99 -3.25 -14.67 -15.30
CA THR A 99 -4.18 -15.68 -14.77
C THR A 99 -5.59 -15.12 -14.69
N GLU A 100 -5.75 -13.92 -14.12
CA GLU A 100 -7.06 -13.27 -14.02
C GLU A 100 -7.63 -12.91 -15.40
N ALA A 101 -6.81 -12.42 -16.33
CA ALA A 101 -7.27 -12.10 -17.68
C ALA A 101 -7.71 -13.36 -18.45
N ARG A 102 -6.99 -14.48 -18.32
CA ARG A 102 -7.36 -15.77 -18.91
C ARG A 102 -8.69 -16.27 -18.39
N TRP A 103 -8.89 -16.21 -17.08
CA TRP A 103 -10.16 -16.57 -16.47
C TRP A 103 -11.33 -15.74 -17.07
N VAL A 104 -11.17 -14.42 -17.19
CA VAL A 104 -12.19 -13.57 -17.82
C VAL A 104 -12.44 -13.96 -19.27
N ILE A 105 -11.39 -14.26 -20.04
CA ILE A 105 -11.51 -14.70 -21.43
C ILE A 105 -12.32 -15.99 -21.55
N GLU A 106 -12.00 -16.97 -20.71
CA GLU A 106 -12.64 -18.28 -20.71
C GLU A 106 -14.13 -18.18 -20.35
N GLU A 107 -14.45 -17.53 -19.22
CA GLU A 107 -15.83 -17.33 -18.76
C GLU A 107 -16.67 -16.55 -19.76
N ARG A 108 -16.09 -15.49 -20.33
CA ARG A 108 -16.78 -14.63 -21.29
C ARG A 108 -16.70 -15.11 -22.74
N ARG A 109 -16.03 -16.24 -22.99
CA ARG A 109 -15.79 -16.83 -24.32
C ARG A 109 -15.26 -15.81 -25.33
N LEU A 110 -14.27 -15.02 -24.89
CA LEU A 110 -13.65 -13.98 -25.70
C LEU A 110 -12.52 -14.59 -26.55
N ASN A 111 -12.16 -13.93 -27.65
CA ASN A 111 -10.98 -14.29 -28.45
C ASN A 111 -10.06 -13.08 -28.69
N PRO A 112 -9.58 -12.39 -27.64
CA PRO A 112 -8.65 -11.28 -27.83
C PRO A 112 -7.22 -11.81 -28.05
N PRO A 113 -6.38 -11.09 -28.81
CA PRO A 113 -4.94 -11.33 -28.75
C PRO A 113 -4.44 -10.93 -27.35
N MET A 114 -3.72 -11.84 -26.68
CA MET A 114 -2.92 -11.54 -25.49
C MET A 114 -1.45 -11.74 -25.83
N ARG A 115 -0.72 -10.64 -26.03
CA ARG A 115 0.71 -10.68 -26.36
C ARG A 115 1.59 -10.40 -25.15
N ASP A 116 1.11 -9.57 -24.24
CA ASP A 116 1.84 -9.14 -23.05
C ASP A 116 0.90 -8.86 -21.88
N VAL A 117 1.48 -8.42 -20.75
CA VAL A 117 0.74 -8.07 -19.54
C VAL A 117 -0.16 -6.83 -19.70
N PHE A 118 0.16 -5.92 -20.64
CA PHE A 118 -0.66 -4.74 -20.89
C PHE A 118 -1.97 -5.11 -21.60
N ASP A 119 -1.96 -6.12 -22.47
CA ASP A 119 -3.18 -6.73 -22.99
C ASP A 119 -4.04 -7.33 -21.87
N SER A 120 -3.42 -8.03 -20.91
CA SER A 120 -4.13 -8.56 -19.73
C SER A 120 -4.80 -7.44 -18.93
N LEU A 121 -4.07 -6.37 -18.60
CA LEU A 121 -4.62 -5.19 -17.92
C LEU A 121 -5.76 -4.54 -18.68
N ARG A 122 -5.65 -4.42 -20.01
CA ARG A 122 -6.69 -3.86 -20.86
C ARG A 122 -7.97 -4.70 -20.81
N ILE A 123 -7.86 -6.03 -20.87
CA ILE A 123 -9.00 -6.96 -20.78
C ILE A 123 -9.69 -6.81 -19.42
N LEU A 124 -8.93 -6.80 -18.33
CA LEU A 124 -9.46 -6.63 -16.97
C LEU A 124 -10.18 -5.28 -16.81
N ASN A 125 -9.61 -4.20 -17.34
CA ASN A 125 -10.22 -2.87 -17.29
C ASN A 125 -11.54 -2.80 -18.07
N ILE A 126 -11.57 -3.31 -19.31
CA ILE A 126 -12.78 -3.29 -20.16
C ILE A 126 -13.91 -4.10 -19.50
N HIS A 127 -13.57 -5.15 -18.77
CA HIS A 127 -14.55 -6.08 -18.19
C HIS A 127 -14.79 -5.90 -16.69
N LEU A 128 -14.24 -4.85 -16.07
CA LEU A 128 -14.36 -4.62 -14.63
C LEU A 128 -15.80 -4.56 -14.13
N ASP A 129 -16.72 -3.94 -14.89
CA ASP A 129 -18.14 -3.85 -14.51
C ASP A 129 -18.85 -5.21 -14.52
N TRP A 130 -18.33 -6.18 -15.28
CA TRP A 130 -18.78 -7.56 -15.24
C TRP A 130 -18.14 -8.32 -14.08
N ILE A 131 -16.82 -8.17 -13.89
CA ILE A 131 -16.07 -8.83 -12.80
C ILE A 131 -16.64 -8.43 -11.43
N THR A 132 -17.00 -7.15 -11.25
CA THR A 132 -17.57 -6.61 -9.99
C THR A 132 -18.93 -7.18 -9.61
N LYS A 133 -19.61 -7.89 -10.52
CA LYS A 133 -20.87 -8.59 -10.26
C LYS A 133 -20.68 -10.11 -10.16
N HIS A 134 -19.47 -10.60 -10.38
CA HIS A 134 -19.17 -12.02 -10.35
C HIS A 134 -19.01 -12.51 -8.90
N PRO A 135 -19.43 -13.74 -8.56
CA PRO A 135 -19.25 -14.31 -7.22
C PRO A 135 -17.80 -14.32 -6.71
N ARG A 136 -16.83 -14.43 -7.61
CA ARG A 136 -15.37 -14.45 -7.36
C ARG A 136 -14.72 -13.07 -7.16
N ILE A 137 -15.52 -12.00 -6.99
CA ILE A 137 -14.98 -10.64 -6.93
C ILE A 137 -14.05 -10.40 -5.73
N ASP A 138 -14.23 -11.12 -4.63
CA ASP A 138 -13.36 -11.07 -3.46
C ASP A 138 -11.96 -11.61 -3.76
N GLU A 139 -11.85 -12.77 -4.41
CA GLU A 139 -10.57 -13.33 -4.86
C GLU A 139 -9.88 -12.39 -5.85
N PHE A 140 -10.62 -11.90 -6.85
CA PHE A 140 -10.08 -10.94 -7.82
C PHE A 140 -9.58 -9.67 -7.13
N ALA A 141 -10.36 -9.11 -6.20
CA ALA A 141 -9.98 -7.93 -5.45
C ALA A 141 -8.73 -8.17 -4.59
N ALA A 142 -8.59 -9.35 -3.99
CA ALA A 142 -7.41 -9.74 -3.22
C ALA A 142 -6.16 -9.80 -4.11
N VAL A 143 -6.24 -10.43 -5.29
CA VAL A 143 -5.15 -10.49 -6.27
C VAL A 143 -4.73 -9.08 -6.69
N ILE A 144 -5.67 -8.26 -7.17
CA ILE A 144 -5.34 -6.89 -7.63
C ILE A 144 -4.80 -6.02 -6.51
N THR A 145 -5.33 -6.15 -5.28
CA THR A 145 -4.79 -5.45 -4.10
C THR A 145 -3.36 -5.90 -3.80
N GLY A 146 -3.08 -7.20 -3.87
CA GLY A 146 -1.76 -7.80 -3.68
C GLY A 146 -0.75 -7.28 -4.71
N CYS A 147 -1.09 -7.31 -6.00
CA CYS A 147 -0.24 -6.77 -7.06
C CYS A 147 0.01 -5.27 -6.87
N ALA A 148 -1.02 -4.49 -6.56
CA ALA A 148 -0.89 -3.06 -6.30
C ALA A 148 0.03 -2.80 -5.11
N HIS A 149 -0.14 -3.53 -4.01
CA HIS A 149 0.70 -3.42 -2.83
C HIS A 149 2.16 -3.77 -3.13
N ALA A 150 2.43 -4.90 -3.79
CA ALA A 150 3.78 -5.31 -4.13
C ALA A 150 4.51 -4.29 -5.02
N LEU A 151 3.82 -3.74 -6.03
CA LEU A 151 4.37 -2.70 -6.90
C LEU A 151 4.70 -1.41 -6.12
N ARG A 152 3.79 -0.98 -5.22
CA ARG A 152 4.01 0.18 -4.35
C ARG A 152 5.23 -0.04 -3.46
N THR A 153 5.38 -1.23 -2.88
CA THR A 153 6.53 -1.58 -2.04
C THR A 153 7.85 -1.49 -2.80
N VAL A 154 7.95 -2.12 -3.97
CA VAL A 154 9.21 -2.23 -4.73
C VAL A 154 9.60 -0.93 -5.42
N LEU A 155 8.63 -0.15 -5.88
CA LEU A 155 8.88 1.16 -6.50
C LEU A 155 8.89 2.30 -5.48
N HIS A 156 8.65 2.00 -4.21
CA HIS A 156 8.38 2.98 -3.16
C HIS A 156 7.27 3.98 -3.54
N ASP A 157 6.34 3.58 -4.42
CA ASP A 157 5.11 4.31 -4.70
C ASP A 157 4.10 4.04 -3.59
N TRP A 158 4.50 4.29 -2.36
CA TRP A 158 3.51 4.41 -1.32
C TRP A 158 2.60 5.56 -1.75
N PRO A 159 1.27 5.37 -1.87
CA PRO A 159 0.40 6.52 -1.96
C PRO A 159 0.84 7.39 -0.79
N GLU A 160 1.17 8.66 -1.05
CA GLU A 160 1.41 9.63 0.00
C GLU A 160 0.16 9.58 0.87
N THR A 161 0.20 8.73 1.89
CA THR A 161 -1.00 8.18 2.48
C THR A 161 -1.49 9.34 3.28
N SER A 162 -2.55 9.99 2.79
CA SER A 162 -3.03 11.21 3.37
C SER A 162 -3.17 10.99 4.86
N VAL A 163 -2.33 11.63 5.66
CA VAL A 163 -2.25 11.45 7.11
C VAL A 163 -3.42 12.13 7.80
N GLY A 164 -4.28 12.77 7.02
CA GLY A 164 -5.49 13.40 7.47
C GLY A 164 -6.01 14.38 6.43
N ARG A 165 -6.99 15.18 6.81
CA ARG A 165 -7.45 16.33 6.02
C ARG A 165 -6.99 17.62 6.69
N CYS A 166 -6.59 18.58 5.87
CA CYS A 166 -6.12 19.88 6.31
C CYS A 166 -7.26 20.68 6.94
N THR A 167 -6.99 21.26 8.11
CA THR A 167 -7.94 22.10 8.83
C THR A 167 -7.58 23.59 8.82
N ALA A 168 -6.59 23.98 8.00
CA ALA A 168 -6.28 25.37 7.78
C ALA A 168 -7.51 26.15 7.31
N ALA A 169 -7.63 27.40 7.76
CA ALA A 169 -8.71 28.29 7.37
C ALA A 169 -8.72 28.49 5.86
N HIS A 170 -9.92 28.47 5.25
CA HIS A 170 -10.10 28.63 3.82
C HIS A 170 -11.08 29.78 3.56
N ALA A 171 -10.82 30.60 2.54
CA ALA A 171 -11.62 31.81 2.30
C ALA A 171 -13.11 31.52 2.01
N GLU A 172 -13.39 30.37 1.39
CA GLU A 172 -14.73 30.00 0.92
C GLU A 172 -15.33 28.78 1.64
N ARG A 173 -14.63 28.20 2.62
CA ARG A 173 -15.03 26.95 3.29
C ARG A 173 -14.65 26.99 4.76
N ASP A 174 -15.35 26.20 5.58
CA ASP A 174 -15.04 26.07 7.01
C ASP A 174 -13.59 25.60 7.28
N ALA A 175 -13.01 24.84 6.34
CA ALA A 175 -11.61 24.43 6.34
C ALA A 175 -11.12 24.07 4.92
N CYS A 176 -9.81 24.05 4.70
CA CYS A 176 -9.17 23.66 3.44
C CYS A 176 -9.62 22.25 2.98
N GLY A 177 -9.59 21.26 3.87
CA GLY A 177 -10.02 19.89 3.60
C GLY A 177 -9.10 19.09 2.67
N GLY A 178 -8.01 19.69 2.19
CA GLY A 178 -7.05 19.04 1.31
C GLY A 178 -6.26 17.92 2.00
N PRO A 179 -5.75 16.94 1.25
CA PRO A 179 -4.99 15.83 1.83
C PRO A 179 -3.69 16.33 2.47
N LEU A 180 -3.43 15.90 3.70
CA LEU A 180 -2.16 16.14 4.41
C LEU A 180 -1.17 15.02 4.09
N ARG A 181 0.07 15.34 3.78
CA ARG A 181 1.09 14.37 3.34
C ARG A 181 2.38 14.50 4.13
N LEU A 182 3.10 13.41 4.28
CA LEU A 182 4.48 13.44 4.79
C LEU A 182 5.41 13.98 3.71
N ALA A 183 6.20 14.98 4.07
CA ALA A 183 7.34 15.43 3.29
C ALA A 183 8.64 14.93 3.95
N TYR A 184 9.59 14.54 3.11
CA TYR A 184 10.86 13.94 3.52
C TYR A 184 12.02 14.84 3.08
N ASP A 185 11.82 16.17 3.15
CA ASP A 185 12.78 17.14 2.66
C ASP A 185 14.02 17.11 3.55
N GLY A 186 15.15 16.71 2.97
CA GLY A 186 16.43 16.57 3.63
C GLY A 186 17.41 15.76 2.79
N GLN A 187 18.69 15.83 3.11
CA GLN A 187 19.68 14.90 2.55
C GLN A 187 19.31 13.51 3.05
N LEU A 188 18.85 12.63 2.14
CA LEU A 188 18.69 11.22 2.46
C LEU A 188 20.01 10.72 3.07
N PRO A 189 19.98 10.05 4.22
CA PRO A 189 21.20 9.52 4.78
C PRO A 189 21.89 8.62 3.74
N GLU A 190 23.22 8.72 3.64
CA GLU A 190 24.01 7.91 2.70
C GLU A 190 23.91 6.41 3.02
N ASP A 191 23.60 6.09 4.27
CA ASP A 191 23.30 4.74 4.74
C ASP A 191 21.89 4.30 4.28
N PRO A 192 21.77 3.28 3.41
CA PRO A 192 20.48 2.77 2.96
C PRO A 192 19.65 2.11 4.08
N ASP A 193 20.27 1.76 5.22
CA ASP A 193 19.59 1.23 6.40
C ASP A 193 19.19 2.33 7.39
N ALA A 194 19.62 3.57 7.17
CA ALA A 194 19.23 4.70 8.00
C ALA A 194 17.77 5.07 7.73
N ALA A 195 16.99 5.14 8.80
CA ALA A 195 15.58 5.48 8.73
C ALA A 195 15.39 6.86 8.09
N VAL A 196 14.72 6.89 6.94
CA VAL A 196 14.29 8.15 6.32
C VAL A 196 13.15 8.73 7.15
N ALA A 197 13.48 9.74 7.94
CA ALA A 197 12.53 10.44 8.80
C ALA A 197 11.78 11.50 7.99
N PRO A 198 10.44 11.57 8.09
CA PRO A 198 9.72 12.72 7.55
C PRO A 198 10.10 13.97 8.33
N THR A 199 10.24 15.10 7.65
CA THR A 199 10.65 16.37 8.28
C THR A 199 9.48 17.27 8.59
N HIS A 200 8.41 17.21 7.79
CA HIS A 200 7.20 18.00 8.00
C HIS A 200 5.99 17.37 7.30
N ILE A 201 4.79 17.87 7.60
CA ILE A 201 3.53 17.49 6.94
C ILE A 201 3.07 18.65 6.07
N VAL A 202 2.68 18.39 4.82
CA VAL A 202 2.25 19.42 3.87
C VAL A 202 0.83 19.14 3.39
N CYS A 203 -0.01 20.18 3.30
CA CYS A 203 -1.27 20.09 2.59
C CYS A 203 -1.07 20.21 1.07
N SER A 204 -1.56 19.25 0.29
CA SER A 204 -1.43 19.29 -1.18
C SER A 204 -2.26 20.37 -1.88
N TRP A 205 -3.16 21.06 -1.16
CA TRP A 205 -4.03 22.10 -1.75
C TRP A 205 -3.56 23.50 -1.39
N CYS A 206 -3.43 23.81 -0.11
CA CYS A 206 -3.04 25.14 0.34
C CYS A 206 -1.53 25.27 0.63
N ALA A 207 -0.75 24.19 0.43
CA ALA A 207 0.68 24.13 0.71
C ALA A 207 1.09 24.47 2.15
N ASP A 208 0.12 24.44 3.08
CA ASP A 208 0.38 24.71 4.50
C ASP A 208 1.28 23.63 5.10
N VAL A 209 2.25 24.06 5.93
CA VAL A 209 3.36 23.23 6.42
C VAL A 209 3.28 23.10 7.92
N TRP A 210 3.19 21.86 8.38
CA TRP A 210 3.00 21.50 9.78
C TRP A 210 4.28 20.79 10.27
N PRO A 211 4.92 21.26 11.35
CA PRO A 211 6.10 20.61 11.89
C PRO A 211 5.77 19.22 12.46
N ILE A 212 6.71 18.28 12.38
CA ILE A 212 6.55 16.96 13.01
C ILE A 212 7.14 17.00 14.41
N ASP A 213 6.34 17.48 15.36
CA ASP A 213 6.61 17.44 16.80
C ASP A 213 5.45 16.77 17.56
N VAL A 214 5.68 16.37 18.82
CA VAL A 214 4.68 15.65 19.65
C VAL A 214 3.37 16.42 19.79
N SER A 215 3.41 17.75 19.90
CA SER A 215 2.22 18.58 20.06
C SER A 215 1.38 18.63 18.79
N THR A 216 2.04 18.74 17.63
CA THR A 216 1.42 18.73 16.31
C THR A 216 0.82 17.35 16.02
N LEU A 217 1.54 16.27 16.35
CA LEU A 217 1.06 14.89 16.18
C LEU A 217 -0.16 14.58 17.07
N LEU A 218 -0.17 15.01 18.33
CA LEU A 218 -1.33 14.90 19.22
C LEU A 218 -2.52 15.74 18.73
N GLY A 219 -2.26 16.95 18.19
CA GLY A 219 -3.29 17.76 17.53
C GLY A 219 -3.88 17.07 16.31
N LEU A 220 -3.05 16.42 15.51
CA LEU A 220 -3.44 15.71 14.29
C LEU A 220 -4.32 14.48 14.60
N LEU A 221 -4.08 13.77 15.72
CA LEU A 221 -4.96 12.71 16.20
C LEU A 221 -6.37 13.20 16.52
N ARG A 222 -6.47 14.36 17.18
CA ARG A 222 -7.76 14.94 17.60
C ARG A 222 -8.57 15.46 16.42
N VAL A 223 -7.88 16.07 15.45
CA VAL A 223 -8.51 16.88 14.41
C VAL A 223 -8.61 16.14 13.07
N ALA A 224 -7.57 15.41 12.68
CA ALA A 224 -7.46 14.83 11.33
C ALA A 224 -7.69 13.31 11.29
N LYS A 225 -7.63 12.62 12.44
CA LYS A 225 -7.85 11.17 12.61
C LYS A 225 -7.18 10.30 11.52
N PRO A 226 -5.84 10.38 11.37
CA PRO A 226 -5.07 9.54 10.45
C PRO A 226 -5.44 8.06 10.57
N LYS A 227 -5.66 7.41 9.43
CA LYS A 227 -5.90 5.95 9.38
C LYS A 227 -4.61 5.12 9.43
N ALA A 228 -3.50 5.69 8.96
CA ALA A 228 -2.20 5.02 8.90
C ALA A 228 -1.09 6.07 8.90
N PHE A 229 -0.11 5.92 9.79
CA PHE A 229 1.06 6.78 9.86
C PHE A 229 2.33 5.93 10.04
N PRO A 230 2.79 5.24 8.98
CA PRO A 230 3.93 4.34 9.03
C PRO A 230 5.23 5.13 9.19
N ILE A 231 6.01 4.76 10.20
CA ILE A 231 7.32 5.34 10.53
C ILE A 231 8.25 4.25 11.04
N SER A 232 9.57 4.48 11.07
CA SER A 232 10.50 3.53 11.69
C SER A 232 10.32 3.49 13.22
N ARG A 233 10.56 2.33 13.84
CA ARG A 233 10.54 2.13 15.30
C ARG A 233 11.54 3.04 16.00
N ALA A 234 12.74 3.17 15.46
CA ALA A 234 13.79 4.03 16.02
C ALA A 234 13.33 5.49 16.09
N TRP A 235 12.70 5.97 15.01
CA TRP A 235 12.16 7.32 14.96
C TRP A 235 10.93 7.48 15.87
N ALA A 236 10.06 6.47 15.94
CA ALA A 236 8.93 6.45 16.87
C ALA A 236 9.41 6.66 18.31
N CYS A 237 10.41 5.88 18.74
CA CYS A 237 11.04 6.00 20.06
C CYS A 237 11.67 7.38 20.27
N GLN A 238 12.39 7.89 19.27
CA GLN A 238 13.03 9.21 19.36
C GLN A 238 12.02 10.34 19.55
N VAL A 239 10.94 10.37 18.76
CA VAL A 239 9.95 11.45 18.79
C VAL A 239 9.04 11.34 20.00
N THR A 240 8.72 10.13 20.43
CA THR A 240 7.82 9.92 21.58
C THR A 240 8.53 9.82 22.92
N GLY A 241 9.86 9.65 22.93
CA GLY A 241 10.64 9.35 24.14
C GLY A 241 10.43 7.93 24.67
N LEU A 242 9.74 7.06 23.93
CA LEU A 242 9.43 5.69 24.34
C LEU A 242 10.68 4.79 24.28
N GLU A 243 10.89 3.96 25.30
CA GLU A 243 11.97 2.98 25.30
C GLU A 243 11.74 1.91 24.21
N PRO A 244 12.76 1.55 23.39
CA PRO A 244 12.62 0.56 22.32
C PRO A 244 12.02 -0.78 22.77
N GLY A 245 12.43 -1.29 23.93
CA GLY A 245 11.89 -2.54 24.48
C GLY A 245 10.39 -2.48 24.78
N THR A 246 9.89 -1.32 25.21
CA THR A 246 8.45 -1.11 25.45
C THR A 246 7.67 -1.11 24.13
N LEU A 247 8.20 -0.47 23.09
CA LEU A 247 7.59 -0.47 21.76
C LEU A 247 7.54 -1.88 21.16
N ASP A 248 8.60 -2.67 21.34
CA ASP A 248 8.64 -4.06 20.86
C ASP A 248 7.59 -4.93 21.54
N VAL A 249 7.37 -4.75 22.85
CA VAL A 249 6.28 -5.43 23.59
C VAL A 249 4.91 -5.02 23.04
N TRP A 250 4.69 -3.74 22.74
CA TRP A 250 3.41 -3.27 22.18
C TRP A 250 3.15 -3.81 20.78
N CYS A 251 4.19 -3.93 19.96
CA CYS A 251 4.11 -4.56 18.65
C CYS A 251 3.77 -6.05 18.78
N HIS A 252 4.47 -6.79 19.66
CA HIS A 252 4.21 -8.21 19.90
C HIS A 252 2.79 -8.50 20.42
N ARG A 253 2.24 -7.62 21.25
CA ARG A 253 0.89 -7.75 21.81
C ARG A 253 -0.21 -7.27 20.86
N GLY A 254 0.12 -6.81 19.66
CA GLY A 254 -0.85 -6.31 18.68
C GLY A 254 -1.50 -4.98 19.07
N HIS A 255 -0.90 -4.22 19.99
CA HIS A 255 -1.38 -2.88 20.35
C HIS A 255 -0.98 -1.81 19.34
N VAL A 256 0.05 -2.09 18.54
CA VAL A 256 0.58 -1.19 17.52
C VAL A 256 0.62 -1.96 16.20
N THR A 257 0.00 -1.39 15.16
CA THR A 257 0.03 -1.98 13.82
C THR A 257 1.46 -1.92 13.28
N VAL A 258 1.96 -3.07 12.85
CA VAL A 258 3.27 -3.23 12.20
C VAL A 258 3.03 -3.46 10.72
N TYR A 259 3.74 -2.73 9.86
CA TYR A 259 3.60 -2.86 8.40
C TYR A 259 4.64 -3.86 7.85
N ALA A 260 5.87 -3.42 7.60
CA ALA A 260 7.02 -4.23 7.22
C ALA A 260 8.32 -3.70 7.88
N ASP A 261 9.40 -4.49 7.88
CA ASP A 261 10.69 -4.30 8.57
C ASP A 261 10.86 -3.01 9.41
N LYS A 262 10.70 -3.18 10.73
CA LYS A 262 10.91 -2.16 11.75
C LYS A 262 10.04 -0.91 11.61
N GLN A 263 8.93 -0.95 10.86
CA GLN A 263 7.97 0.16 10.81
C GLN A 263 6.73 -0.09 11.67
N VAL A 264 6.24 0.97 12.30
CA VAL A 264 5.05 0.98 13.17
C VAL A 264 4.12 2.11 12.78
N ASN A 265 2.84 1.94 13.06
CA ASN A 265 1.86 3.01 12.96
C ASN A 265 2.00 3.95 14.17
N LEU A 266 2.54 5.15 13.96
CA LEU A 266 2.75 6.13 15.04
C LEU A 266 1.44 6.51 15.74
N ILE A 267 0.31 6.45 15.05
CA ILE A 267 -1.00 6.76 15.62
C ILE A 267 -1.33 5.81 16.76
N ASP A 268 -1.04 4.53 16.57
CA ASP A 268 -1.28 3.52 17.60
C ASP A 268 -0.33 3.72 18.78
N VAL A 269 0.94 4.08 18.50
CA VAL A 269 1.95 4.41 19.53
C VAL A 269 1.52 5.61 20.37
N VAL A 270 1.13 6.72 19.74
CA VAL A 270 0.75 7.96 20.42
C VAL A 270 -0.60 7.81 21.13
N SER A 271 -1.56 7.09 20.56
CA SER A 271 -2.82 6.76 21.24
C SER A 271 -2.55 5.92 22.49
N ARG A 272 -1.64 4.93 22.41
CA ARG A 272 -1.29 4.09 23.55
C ARG A 272 -0.53 4.86 24.64
N LEU A 273 0.33 5.80 24.25
CA LEU A 273 0.97 6.73 25.18
C LEU A 273 -0.05 7.60 25.92
N ALA A 274 -1.07 8.12 25.22
CA ALA A 274 -2.13 8.91 25.83
C ALA A 274 -3.01 8.08 26.79
N ASP A 275 -3.19 6.79 26.52
CA ASP A 275 -3.96 5.85 27.36
C ASP A 275 -3.15 5.25 28.53
N THR A 276 -1.83 5.40 28.52
CA THR A 276 -0.96 4.89 29.59
C THR A 276 -0.91 5.94 30.70
N PRO A 277 -1.44 5.69 31.91
CA PRO A 277 -1.32 6.65 32.99
C PRO A 277 0.16 6.84 33.30
N THR A 278 0.64 8.08 33.15
CA THR A 278 1.97 8.48 33.58
C THR A 278 2.07 8.24 35.08
N ALA A 279 3.04 7.42 35.50
CA ALA A 279 3.26 7.09 36.92
C ALA A 279 3.77 8.27 37.76
N ASP A 280 3.88 9.47 37.19
CA ASP A 280 4.21 10.70 37.90
C ASP A 280 3.05 11.70 37.76
N ALA A 281 2.19 11.71 38.78
CA ALA A 281 1.33 12.81 39.20
C ALA A 281 1.45 12.96 40.72
#